data_AF-A0A1I5U6V3-F1
#
_entry.id   AF-A0A1I5U6V3-F1
#
_cell.length_a   1.000
_cell.length_b   1.000
_cell.length_c   1.000
_cell.angle_alpha   90.00
_cell.angle_beta   90.00
_cell.angle_gamma   90.00
#
_symmetry.space_group_name_H-M   'P 1'
#
loop_
_entity.id
_entity.type
_entity.pdbx_description
1 polymer ?
#
loop_
_entity_poly.entity_id
_entity_poly.type
_entity_poly.pdbx_seq_one_letter_code
_entity_poly.pdbx_strand_id
1 'polypeptide(L)'
;MAKRTIARRNTPVPPEVSAQTASDILENKLAQLKSLLWCCYGDADWLWEAGVQCRDNVMWIAFDLVSDAVDLHQECMSKGARI
;
A
#
# COMPACT_ATOMS: atom_id res chain seq x y z
N MET A 1 36.65 -26.18 33.81
CA MET A 1 35.50 -26.22 32.88
C MET A 1 34.68 -24.96 33.07
N ALA A 2 34.51 -24.10 32.05
CA ALA A 2 33.84 -22.81 32.19
C ALA A 2 32.36 -22.89 31.81
N LYS A 3 31.48 -22.47 32.72
CA LYS A 3 30.02 -22.49 32.55
C LYS A 3 29.59 -21.30 31.68
N ARG A 4 29.07 -21.57 30.49
CA ARG A 4 28.61 -20.54 29.54
C ARG A 4 27.28 -19.95 30.00
N THR A 5 27.31 -18.72 30.50
CA THR A 5 26.13 -17.91 30.81
C THR A 5 25.62 -17.27 29.51
N ILE A 6 24.51 -17.77 28.97
CA ILE A 6 23.84 -17.15 27.83
C ILE A 6 22.97 -16.04 28.41
N ALA A 7 23.38 -14.79 28.22
CA ALA A 7 22.55 -13.62 28.53
C ALA A 7 21.29 -13.66 27.64
N ARG A 8 20.11 -13.62 28.28
CA ARG A 8 18.80 -13.56 27.63
C ARG A 8 18.79 -12.35 26.68
N ARG A 9 18.70 -12.61 25.37
CA ARG A 9 18.53 -11.56 24.37
C ARG A 9 17.18 -10.89 24.60
N ASN A 10 17.18 -9.62 24.98
CA ASN A 10 15.96 -8.82 25.01
C ASN A 10 15.51 -8.63 23.57
N THR A 11 14.49 -9.37 23.16
CA THR A 11 13.79 -9.14 21.89
C THR A 11 13.15 -7.74 21.99
N PRO A 12 13.47 -6.79 21.10
CA PRO A 12 12.73 -5.54 21.04
C PRO A 12 11.26 -5.87 20.77
N VAL A 13 10.37 -5.35 21.62
CA VAL A 13 8.93 -5.36 21.35
C VAL A 13 8.75 -4.60 20.03
N PRO A 14 8.13 -5.20 18.99
CA PRO A 14 7.79 -4.46 17.79
C PRO A 14 6.95 -3.25 18.21
N PRO A 15 7.20 -2.04 17.67
CA PRO A 15 6.34 -0.91 17.97
C PRO A 15 4.90 -1.31 17.66
N GLU A 16 3.97 -1.01 18.57
CA GLU A 16 2.54 -1.14 18.28
C GLU A 16 2.30 -0.46 16.94
N VAL A 17 1.93 -1.26 15.94
CA VAL A 17 1.49 -0.73 14.66
C VAL A 17 0.18 -0.03 14.98
N SER A 18 0.24 1.29 15.16
CA SER A 18 -0.95 2.12 15.32
C SER A 18 -1.96 1.71 14.25
N ALA A 19 -3.13 1.27 14.68
CA ALA A 19 -4.16 0.75 13.80
C ALA A 19 -4.44 1.81 12.72
N GLN A 20 -4.14 1.48 11.46
CA GLN A 20 -4.32 2.40 10.34
C GLN A 20 -5.80 2.74 10.23
N THR A 21 -6.10 4.03 10.20
CA THR A 21 -7.47 4.49 9.95
C THR A 21 -7.83 4.29 8.48
N ALA A 22 -9.13 4.26 8.16
CA ALA A 22 -9.58 4.21 6.76
C ALA A 22 -8.99 5.35 5.91
N SER A 23 -8.74 6.52 6.52
CA SER A 23 -8.08 7.65 5.87
C SER A 23 -6.62 7.35 5.56
N ASP A 24 -5.87 6.75 6.50
CA ASP A 24 -4.47 6.37 6.27
C ASP A 24 -4.35 5.34 5.15
N ILE A 25 -5.27 4.38 5.11
CA ILE A 25 -5.32 3.35 4.06
C ILE A 25 -5.67 3.98 2.71
N LEU A 26 -6.63 4.91 2.67
CA LEU A 26 -7.01 5.64 1.46
C LEU A 26 -5.84 6.43 0.90
N GLU A 27 -5.15 7.21 1.73
CA GLU A 27 -3.98 7.98 1.33
C GLU A 27 -2.88 7.07 0.76
N ASN A 28 -2.65 5.93 1.39
CA ASN A 28 -1.69 4.94 0.91
C ASN A 28 -2.09 4.36 -0.46
N LYS A 29 -3.37 4.02 -0.67
CA LYS A 29 -3.88 3.52 -1.96
C LYS A 29 -3.74 4.57 -3.06
N LEU A 30 -4.05 5.83 -2.77
CA LEU A 30 -3.87 6.94 -3.71
C LEU A 30 -2.39 7.18 -4.05
N ALA A 31 -1.49 7.06 -3.07
CA ALA A 31 -0.04 7.16 -3.30
C ALA A 31 0.49 6.03 -4.20
N GLN A 32 0.00 4.80 -4.00
CA GLN A 32 0.31 3.65 -4.86
C GLN A 32 -0.19 3.87 -6.29
N LEU A 33 -1.44 4.32 -6.46
CA LEU A 33 -2.00 4.64 -7.77
C LEU A 33 -1.20 5.74 -8.47
N LYS A 34 -0.86 6.82 -7.76
CA LYS A 34 -0.04 7.91 -8.30
C LYS A 34 1.33 7.40 -8.76
N SER A 35 1.97 6.53 -7.96
CA SER A 35 3.27 5.95 -8.30
C SER A 35 3.18 5.03 -9.52
N LEU A 36 2.12 4.22 -9.60
CA LEU A 36 1.85 3.35 -10.74
C LEU A 36 1.66 4.16 -12.03
N LEU A 37 0.85 5.21 -11.98
CA LEU A 37 0.62 6.10 -13.12
C LEU A 37 1.89 6.87 -13.50
N TRP A 38 2.67 7.31 -12.51
CA TRP A 38 3.98 7.90 -12.78
C TRP A 38 4.91 6.91 -13.49
N CYS A 39 4.91 5.65 -13.11
CA CYS A 39 5.67 4.61 -13.81
C CYS A 39 5.17 4.46 -15.26
N CYS A 40 3.85 4.44 -15.48
CA CYS A 40 3.25 4.28 -16.81
C CYS A 40 3.54 5.45 -17.76
N TYR A 41 3.54 6.69 -17.26
CA TYR A 41 3.57 7.90 -18.09
C TYR A 41 4.85 8.74 -17.94
N GLY A 42 5.58 8.60 -16.84
CA GLY A 42 6.82 9.33 -16.55
C GLY A 42 8.07 8.67 -17.12
N ASP A 43 8.02 7.36 -17.38
CA ASP A 43 9.07 6.57 -18.04
C ASP A 43 8.42 5.61 -19.07
N ALA A 44 7.64 6.18 -20.01
CA ALA A 44 6.68 5.43 -20.83
C ALA A 44 7.29 4.36 -21.76
N ASP A 45 8.63 4.32 -21.90
CA ASP A 45 9.32 3.37 -22.77
C ASP A 45 9.07 1.93 -22.34
N TRP A 46 9.10 1.60 -21.04
CA TRP A 46 8.87 0.22 -20.60
C TRP A 46 7.42 -0.24 -20.87
N LEU A 47 6.44 0.68 -20.83
CA LEU A 47 5.03 0.34 -21.02
C LEU A 47 4.73 0.04 -22.50
N TRP A 48 5.41 0.72 -23.42
CA TRP A 48 5.30 0.47 -24.86
C TRP A 48 6.06 -0.77 -25.31
N GLU A 49 7.23 -1.02 -24.71
CA GLU A 49 7.99 -2.26 -24.87
C GLU A 49 7.33 -3.45 -24.17
N ALA A 50 6.50 -3.21 -23.15
CA ALA A 50 5.73 -4.25 -22.49
C ALA A 50 4.71 -4.89 -23.46
N GLY A 51 4.65 -6.21 -23.46
CA GLY A 51 3.62 -6.93 -24.22
C GLY A 51 2.20 -6.55 -23.79
N VAL A 52 1.23 -6.77 -24.68
CA VAL A 52 -0.20 -6.44 -24.45
C VAL A 52 -0.71 -6.95 -23.10
N GLN A 53 -0.38 -8.19 -22.75
CA GLN A 53 -0.80 -8.78 -21.49
C GLN A 53 -0.21 -8.10 -20.25
N CYS A 54 1.03 -7.60 -20.32
CA CYS A 54 1.63 -6.86 -19.22
C CYS A 54 0.92 -5.51 -19.03
N ARG A 55 0.61 -4.80 -20.12
CA ARG A 55 -0.18 -3.58 -20.09
C ARG A 55 -1.59 -3.79 -19.53
N ASP A 56 -2.27 -4.85 -19.96
CA ASP A 56 -3.61 -5.19 -19.45
C ASP A 56 -3.59 -5.46 -17.95
N ASN A 57 -2.58 -6.20 -17.47
CA ASN A 57 -2.41 -6.47 -16.04
C ASN A 57 -2.18 -5.18 -15.24
N VAL A 58 -1.36 -4.26 -15.75
CA VAL A 58 -1.10 -2.96 -15.11
C VAL A 58 -2.38 -2.13 -15.04
N MET A 59 -3.20 -2.14 -16.10
CA MET A 59 -4.48 -1.45 -16.11
C MET A 59 -5.48 -2.07 -15.14
N TRP A 60 -5.49 -3.40 -15.01
CA TRP A 60 -6.27 -4.10 -13.98
C TRP A 60 -5.86 -3.72 -12.57
N ILE A 61 -4.56 -3.62 -12.28
CA ILE A 61 -4.07 -3.17 -10.97
C ILE A 61 -4.50 -1.72 -10.70
N ALA A 62 -4.43 -0.84 -11.70
CA ALA A 62 -4.90 0.54 -11.55
C ALA A 62 -6.41 0.58 -11.24
N PHE A 63 -7.20 -0.24 -11.91
CA PHE A 63 -8.64 -0.35 -11.68
C PHE A 63 -8.97 -0.85 -10.26
N ASP A 64 -8.25 -1.86 -9.78
CA ASP A 64 -8.42 -2.41 -8.43
C ASP A 64 -8.09 -1.35 -7.35
N LEU A 65 -6.96 -0.65 -7.53
CA LEU A 65 -6.55 0.44 -6.63
C LEU A 65 -7.57 1.58 -6.57
N VAL A 66 -8.16 1.95 -7.72
CA VAL A 66 -9.21 2.98 -7.76
C VAL A 66 -10.48 2.49 -7.09
N SER A 67 -10.88 1.25 -7.31
CA SER A 67 -12.08 0.66 -6.71
C SER A 67 -11.96 0.65 -5.19
N ASP A 68 -10.83 0.18 -4.66
CA ASP A 68 -10.53 0.21 -3.22
C ASP A 68 -10.53 1.64 -2.65
N ALA A 69 -9.96 2.60 -3.39
CA ALA A 69 -9.92 3.99 -2.95
C ALA A 69 -11.34 4.61 -2.90
N VAL A 70 -12.23 4.24 -3.81
CA VAL A 70 -13.64 4.69 -3.79
C VAL A 70 -14.35 4.15 -2.56
N ASP A 71 -14.19 2.86 -2.26
CA ASP A 71 -14.83 2.22 -1.11
C ASP A 71 -14.33 2.82 0.21
N LEU A 72 -13.01 3.00 0.34
CA LEU A 72 -12.39 3.65 1.50
C LEU A 72 -12.83 5.10 1.65
N HIS A 73 -12.94 5.85 0.55
CA HIS A 73 -13.45 7.23 0.57
C HIS A 73 -14.90 7.27 1.07
N GLN A 74 -15.76 6.36 0.61
CA GLN A 74 -17.13 6.27 1.12
C GLN A 74 -17.17 5.90 2.60
N GLU A 75 -16.31 4.99 3.04
CA GLU A 75 -16.19 4.62 4.46
C GLU A 75 -15.75 5.80 5.34
N CYS A 76 -14.76 6.57 4.89
CA CYS A 76 -14.32 7.81 5.55
C CYS A 76 -15.47 8.81 5.68
N MET A 77 -16.23 9.03 4.60
CA MET A 77 -17.38 9.94 4.60
C MET A 77 -18.52 9.46 5.51
N SER A 78 -18.79 8.15 5.53
CA SER A 78 -19.83 7.53 6.36
C SER A 78 -19.50 7.59 7.86
N LYS A 79 -18.24 7.39 8.22
CA LYS A 79 -17.77 7.51 9.62
C LYS A 79 -17.68 8.97 10.09
N GLY A 80 -17.45 9.93 9.18
CA GLY A 80 -17.47 11.37 9.47
C GLY A 80 -18.87 11.97 9.67
N ALA A 81 -19.93 11.30 9.22
CA ALA A 81 -21.31 11.79 9.27
C ALA A 81 -22.07 11.42 10.58
N ARG A 82 -21.45 10.66 11.49
CA ARG A 82 -22.01 10.41 12.83
C ARG A 82 -21.53 11.50 13.79
N ILE A 83 -22.18 12.66 13.78
CA ILE A 83 -22.04 13.71 14.80
C ILE A 83 -23.44 14.10 15.28
#